data_AF-A0A0F9ILC9-F1
#
_entry.id   AF-A0A0F9ILC9-F1
#
_cell.length_a   1.000
_cell.length_b   1.000
_cell.length_c   1.000
_cell.angle_alpha   90.00
_cell.angle_beta   90.00
_cell.angle_gamma   90.00
#
_symmetry.space_group_name_H-M   'P 1'
#
loop_
_entity.id
_entity.type
_entity.pdbx_description
1 polymer ?
#
loop_
_entity_poly.entity_id
_entity_poly.type
_entity_poly.pdbx_seq_one_letter_code
_entity_poly.pdbx_strand_id
1 'polypeptide(L)' 'PAKFIENVAHLGEEMLFNACPVCHLIFEEGQKAILCGNLECNALYHEECFKKLKNDQCKKCDVKLHLY' A
#
# COMPACT_ATOMS: atom_id res chain seq x y z
N PRO A 1 -3.41 11.54 -2.70
CA PRO A 1 -2.08 11.22 -3.30
C PRO A 1 -1.47 10.03 -2.57
N ALA A 2 -0.91 9.05 -3.28
CA ALA A 2 -0.32 7.87 -2.62
C ALA A 2 0.83 8.29 -1.69
N LYS A 3 0.96 7.64 -0.53
CA LYS A 3 2.02 7.93 0.45
C LYS A 3 3.01 6.78 0.49
N PHE A 4 4.28 7.08 0.33
CA PHE A 4 5.33 6.11 0.58
C PHE A 4 5.54 5.97 2.09
N ILE A 5 5.60 4.74 2.56
CA ILE A 5 5.75 4.37 3.95
C ILE A 5 7.03 3.57 4.04
N GLU A 6 8.05 4.15 4.67
CA GLU A 6 9.32 3.47 4.86
C GLU A 6 9.23 2.35 5.89
N ASN A 7 8.29 2.45 6.83
CA ASN A 7 8.08 1.45 7.87
C ASN A 7 6.59 1.29 8.20
N VAL A 8 6.01 0.14 7.86
CA VAL A 8 4.59 -0.16 8.15
C VAL A 8 4.31 -0.20 9.66
N ALA A 9 5.28 -0.56 10.49
CA ALA A 9 5.10 -0.57 11.95
C ALA A 9 4.78 0.82 12.52
N HIS A 10 5.18 1.90 11.84
CA HIS A 10 4.86 3.27 12.27
C HIS A 10 3.41 3.67 12.01
N LEU A 11 2.68 2.93 11.17
CA LEU A 11 1.26 3.18 10.91
C LEU A 11 0.34 2.51 11.94
N GLY A 12 0.87 1.61 12.77
CA GLY A 12 0.12 0.84 13.77
C GLY A 12 0.08 -0.65 13.43
N GLU A 13 -0.03 -1.49 14.47
CA GLU A 13 -0.03 -2.97 14.35
C GLU A 13 -1.12 -3.48 13.40
N GLU A 14 -2.24 -2.76 13.31
CA GLU A 14 -3.37 -3.04 12.41
C GLU A 14 -2.95 -3.10 10.93
N MET A 15 -1.90 -2.36 10.58
CA MET A 15 -1.39 -2.27 9.21
C MET A 15 -0.41 -3.40 8.86
N LEU A 16 0.20 -4.06 9.86
CA LEU A 16 1.00 -5.27 9.68
C LEU A 16 0.11 -6.45 9.26
N PHE A 17 -1.11 -6.52 9.81
CA PHE A 17 -2.12 -7.50 9.40
C PHE A 17 -2.75 -7.20 8.04
N ASN A 18 -2.48 -6.03 7.47
CA ASN A 18 -3.03 -5.66 6.19
C ASN A 18 -2.29 -6.41 5.08
N ALA A 19 -3.03 -7.04 4.18
CA ALA A 19 -2.44 -7.78 3.08
C ALA A 19 -2.36 -6.91 1.83
N CYS A 20 -1.24 -6.99 1.12
CA CYS A 20 -1.10 -6.36 -0.19
C CYS A 20 -2.13 -6.97 -1.16
N PRO A 21 -3.04 -6.20 -1.77
CA PRO A 21 -4.10 -6.75 -2.64
C PRO A 21 -3.59 -7.22 -4.01
N VAL A 22 -2.27 -7.22 -4.21
CA VAL A 22 -1.60 -7.74 -5.42
C VAL A 22 -1.02 -9.12 -5.18
N CYS A 23 -0.26 -9.31 -4.09
CA CYS A 23 0.39 -10.57 -3.76
C CYS A 23 -0.29 -11.35 -2.60
N HIS A 24 -1.26 -10.72 -1.93
CA HIS A 24 -1.95 -11.22 -0.73
C HIS A 24 -1.01 -11.58 0.43
N LEU A 25 0.19 -11.00 0.46
CA LEU A 25 1.14 -11.12 1.56
C LEU A 25 0.95 -9.96 2.54
N ILE A 26 1.07 -10.27 3.83
CA ILE A 26 1.15 -9.30 4.91
C ILE A 26 2.48 -8.55 4.89
N PHE A 27 2.54 -7.42 5.57
CA PHE A 27 3.77 -6.64 5.71
C PHE A 27 4.48 -6.98 7.00
N GLU A 28 5.80 -7.10 6.93
CA GLU A 28 6.67 -7.28 8.09
C GLU A 28 7.04 -5.92 8.71
N GLU A 29 7.44 -5.96 9.98
CA GLU A 29 7.94 -4.78 10.69
C GLU A 29 9.19 -4.22 9.98
N GLY A 30 9.22 -2.90 9.75
CA GLY A 30 10.32 -2.27 9.02
C GLY A 30 10.27 -2.43 7.50
N GLN A 31 9.28 -3.13 6.96
CA GLN A 31 9.13 -3.28 5.52
C GLN A 31 8.56 -2.00 4.89
N LYS A 32 9.02 -1.71 3.67
CA LYS A 32 8.55 -0.54 2.89
C LYS A 32 7.24 -0.87 2.18
N ALA A 33 6.30 0.04 2.26
CA ALA A 33 5.00 -0.08 1.62
C ALA A 33 4.54 1.25 1.03
N ILE A 34 3.59 1.20 0.12
CA ILE A 34 2.94 2.35 -0.47
C ILE A 34 1.49 2.31 -0.01
N LEU A 35 1.13 3.29 0.80
CA LEU A 35 -0.24 3.49 1.26
C LEU A 35 -1.04 4.20 0.17
N CYS A 36 -2.25 3.69 -0.05
CA CYS A 36 -3.22 4.30 -0.92
C CYS A 36 -3.48 5.75 -0.49
N GLY A 37 -3.58 6.66 -1.46
CA GLY A 37 -3.86 8.06 -1.19
C GLY A 37 -5.29 8.36 -0.74
N ASN A 38 -6.14 7.34 -0.67
CA ASN A 38 -7.50 7.43 -0.15
C ASN A 38 -7.50 7.00 1.33
N LEU A 39 -7.84 7.95 2.20
CA LEU A 39 -7.88 7.78 3.66
C LEU A 39 -8.90 6.72 4.11
N GLU A 40 -9.93 6.45 3.31
CA GLU A 40 -10.94 5.44 3.62
C GLU A 40 -10.52 4.03 3.19
N CYS A 41 -9.58 3.92 2.24
CA CYS A 41 -9.16 2.65 1.69
C CYS A 41 -8.13 1.94 2.57
N ASN A 42 -7.12 2.70 3.01
CA ASN A 42 -5.93 2.23 3.72
C ASN A 42 -5.30 0.98 3.09
N ALA A 43 -5.38 0.82 1.76
CA ALA A 43 -4.71 -0.29 1.09
C ALA A 43 -3.20 -0.05 1.06
N LEU A 44 -2.44 -1.06 1.46
CA LEU A 44 -0.98 -1.06 1.41
C LEU A 44 -0.49 -1.92 0.24
N TYR A 45 0.55 -1.44 -0.43
CA TYR A 45 1.16 -2.12 -1.57
C TYR A 45 2.66 -2.25 -1.34
N HIS A 46 3.23 -3.42 -1.61
CA HIS A 46 4.68 -3.53 -1.71
C HIS A 46 5.19 -2.66 -2.87
N GLU A 47 6.38 -2.08 -2.75
CA GLU A 47 6.98 -1.26 -3.82
C GLU A 47 7.03 -2.03 -5.16
N GLU A 48 7.41 -3.30 -5.12
CA GLU A 48 7.45 -4.16 -6.31
C GLU A 48 6.05 -4.46 -6.86
N CYS A 49 5.07 -4.68 -5.98
CA CYS A 49 3.67 -4.89 -6.36
C CYS A 49 3.08 -3.62 -6.98
N PHE A 50 3.44 -2.46 -6.44
CA PHE A 50 3.03 -1.17 -6.95
C PHE A 50 3.60 -0.92 -8.34
N LYS A 51 4.90 -1.17 -8.57
CA LYS A 51 5.51 -1.08 -9.92
C LYS A 51 4.85 -2.00 -10.95
N LYS A 52 4.23 -3.10 -10.51
CA LYS A 52 3.45 -4.01 -11.36
C LYS A 52 2.01 -3.55 -11.63
N LEU A 53 1.49 -2.54 -10.91
CA LEU A 53 0.18 -1.97 -11.20
C LEU A 53 0.23 -1.25 -12.53
N LYS A 54 -0.34 -1.86 -13.57
CA LYS A 54 -0.69 -1.13 -14.79
C LYS A 54 -1.73 -0.08 -14.41
N ASN A 55 -1.49 1.17 -14.79
CA ASN A 55 -2.38 2.34 -14.60
C ASN A 55 -2.39 2.99 -13.20
N ASP A 56 -1.50 2.56 -12.29
CA ASP A 56 -1.39 3.12 -10.94
C ASP A 56 -2.75 3.21 -10.24
N GLN A 57 -3.65 2.24 -10.42
CA GLN A 57 -4.97 2.24 -9.78
C GLN A 57 -4.99 1.30 -8.58
N CYS A 58 -5.63 1.76 -7.51
CA CYS A 58 -5.82 0.96 -6.31
C CYS A 58 -6.85 -0.14 -6.56
N LYS A 59 -6.43 -1.41 -6.52
CA LYS A 59 -7.34 -2.57 -6.64
C LYS A 59 -8.49 -2.62 -5.62
N LYS A 60 -8.40 -1.90 -4.50
CA LYS A 60 -9.40 -1.95 -3.41
C LYS A 60 -10.46 -0.85 -3.51
N CYS A 61 -10.09 0.35 -3.99
CA CYS A 61 -11.02 1.48 -4.07
C CYS A 61 -11.06 2.16 -5.46
N ASP A 62 -10.39 1.59 -6.45
CA ASP A 62 -10.30 2.04 -7.86
C ASP A 62 -9.68 3.43 -8.09
N VAL A 63 -9.30 4.15 -7.02
CA VAL A 63 -8.67 5.47 -7.12
C VAL A 63 -7.28 5.40 -7.75
N LYS A 64 -6.93 6.46 -8.48
CA LYS A 64 -5.61 6.63 -9.09
C LYS A 64 -4.55 7.01 -8.05
N LEU A 65 -3.59 6.13 -7.85
CA LEU A 65 -2.40 6.24 -7.03
C LEU A 65 -1.32 7.01 -7.80
N HIS A 66 -1.49 8.32 -8.00
CA HIS A 66 -0.38 9.13 -8.49
C HIS A 66 0.74 9.17 -7.42
N LEU A 67 1.88 8.54 -7.71
CA LEU A 67 3.18 8.87 -7.11
C LEU A 67 3.70 10.11 -7.86
N TYR A 68 4.00 11.17 -7.13
CA TYR A 68 4.63 12.38 -7.68
C TYR A 68 6.10 12.13 -8.01
#